data_AF-A0A8X6YJ90-F1
#
_entry.id   AF-A0A8X6YJ90-F1
#
_cell.length_a   1.000
_cell.length_b   1.000
_cell.length_c   1.000
_cell.angle_alpha   90.00
_cell.angle_beta   90.00
_cell.angle_gamma   90.00
#
_symmetry.space_group_name_H-M   'P 1'
#
loop_
_entity.id
_entity.type
_entity.pdbx_description
1 polymer ?
#
loop_
_entity_poly.entity_id
_entity_poly.type
_entity_poly.pdbx_seq_one_letter_code
_entity_poly.pdbx_strand_id
1 'polypeptide(L)'
;MQLEVQNRTLGLVIATAELMFPTSVMIIMRIIKYFRAFRRGFEALCELFPWMIKILYRTYFPDGSEPNDLYTNVWSQRDCDADLIKAANATIRPFKIHVADKVLSDLKLRLERTRLEDSLVNSDQELNSECLRKLTDYWKNQYQWRKHEEELNKYPQFVTNIKGLDIHFVHIKYNQEKGNKVSSVNLLLIPEINHNNI
;
A
#
# COMPACT_ATOMS: atom_id res chain seq x y z
N MET A 1 1.46 -37.41 73.14
CA MET A 1 2.55 -36.63 73.76
C MET A 1 3.68 -36.22 72.79
N GLN A 2 3.65 -36.57 71.49
CA GLN A 2 4.63 -36.08 70.49
C GLN A 2 4.12 -34.94 69.58
N LEU A 3 2.81 -34.77 69.42
CA LEU A 3 2.24 -33.71 68.57
C LEU A 3 2.33 -32.30 69.18
N GLU A 4 2.44 -32.18 70.50
CA GLU A 4 2.44 -30.87 71.18
C GLU A 4 3.82 -30.20 71.24
N VAL A 5 4.89 -30.98 71.08
CA VAL A 5 6.26 -30.46 71.02
C VAL A 5 6.59 -29.91 69.62
N GLN A 6 6.04 -30.49 68.54
CA GLN A 6 6.27 -29.99 67.17
C GLN A 6 5.57 -28.66 66.87
N ASN A 7 4.38 -28.41 67.45
CA ASN A 7 3.68 -27.14 67.21
C ASN A 7 4.34 -25.94 67.92
N ARG A 8 5.03 -26.16 69.06
CA ARG A 8 5.76 -25.08 69.75
C ARG A 8 7.07 -24.71 69.05
N THR A 9 7.76 -25.67 68.42
CA THR A 9 8.98 -25.39 67.64
C THR A 9 8.68 -24.72 66.30
N LEU A 10 7.58 -25.09 65.62
CA LEU A 10 7.14 -24.42 64.39
C LEU A 10 6.75 -22.95 64.62
N GLY A 11 6.08 -22.64 65.74
CA GLY A 11 5.71 -21.25 66.08
C GLY A 11 6.92 -20.34 66.34
N LEU A 12 7.99 -20.87 66.95
CA LEU A 12 9.19 -20.10 67.26
C LEU A 12 10.08 -19.82 66.03
N VAL A 13 10.05 -20.72 65.03
CA VAL A 13 10.80 -20.54 63.77
C VAL A 13 10.11 -19.51 62.86
N ILE A 14 8.78 -19.41 62.89
CA ILE A 14 8.05 -18.41 62.11
C ILE A 14 8.23 -16.99 62.70
N ALA A 15 8.21 -16.87 64.03
CA ALA A 15 8.39 -15.57 64.70
C ALA A 15 9.81 -14.98 64.55
N THR A 16 10.83 -15.80 64.29
CA THR A 16 12.21 -15.33 64.07
C THR A 16 12.49 -14.90 62.62
N ALA A 17 11.68 -15.34 61.65
CA ALA A 17 11.86 -15.00 60.24
C ALA A 17 11.30 -13.61 59.86
N GLU A 18 10.38 -13.05 60.64
CA GLU A 18 9.78 -11.73 60.38
C GLU A 18 10.73 -10.54 60.67
N LEU A 19 11.88 -10.79 61.32
CA LEU A 19 12.90 -9.78 61.60
C LEU A 19 14.02 -9.71 60.54
N MET A 20 14.01 -10.56 59.50
CA MET A 20 15.17 -10.78 58.62
C MET A 20 14.99 -10.41 57.15
N PHE A 21 14.12 -9.46 56.80
CA PHE A 21 14.08 -8.91 55.44
C PHE A 21 14.06 -7.38 55.44
N PRO A 22 15.04 -6.71 54.81
CA PRO A 22 15.07 -5.25 54.77
C PRO A 22 13.82 -4.71 54.07
N THR A 23 13.34 -3.56 54.53
CA THR A 23 12.13 -2.85 54.05
C THR A 23 12.06 -2.70 52.52
N SER A 24 13.20 -2.70 51.84
CA SER A 24 13.33 -2.72 50.38
C SER A 24 12.69 -3.95 49.71
N VAL A 25 12.79 -5.15 50.32
CA VAL A 25 12.20 -6.39 49.76
C VAL A 25 10.67 -6.37 49.87
N MET A 26 10.13 -5.83 50.97
CA MET A 26 8.68 -5.67 51.13
C MET A 26 8.08 -4.67 50.14
N ILE A 27 8.81 -3.60 49.80
CA ILE A 27 8.39 -2.63 48.77
C ILE A 27 8.33 -3.31 47.40
N ILE A 28 9.36 -4.08 47.02
CA ILE A 28 9.39 -4.80 45.75
C ILE A 28 8.25 -5.82 45.67
N MET A 29 7.98 -6.58 46.74
CA MET A 29 6.86 -7.53 46.78
C MET A 29 5.49 -6.83 46.63
N ARG A 30 5.31 -5.64 47.24
CA ARG A 30 4.09 -4.83 47.06
C ARG A 30 3.95 -4.31 45.64
N ILE A 31 5.05 -3.83 45.02
CA ILE A 31 5.06 -3.37 43.62
C ILE A 31 4.72 -4.52 42.67
N ILE A 32 5.32 -5.71 42.86
CA ILE A 32 5.02 -6.90 42.04
C ILE A 32 3.55 -7.32 42.21
N LYS A 33 3.01 -7.29 43.43
CA LYS A 33 1.60 -7.59 43.68
C LYS A 33 0.68 -6.55 43.00
N TYR A 34 1.07 -5.28 43.03
CA TYR A 34 0.38 -4.20 42.34
C TYR A 34 0.43 -4.38 40.82
N PHE A 35 1.60 -4.72 40.26
CA PHE A 35 1.76 -5.02 38.83
C PHE A 35 0.97 -6.25 38.39
N ARG A 36 0.90 -7.31 39.21
CA ARG A 36 0.05 -8.49 38.91
C ARG A 36 -1.44 -8.18 38.99
N ALA A 37 -1.86 -7.27 39.87
CA ALA A 37 -3.24 -6.80 39.94
C ALA A 37 -3.57 -5.88 38.76
N PHE A 38 -2.65 -4.97 38.42
CA PHE A 38 -2.75 -4.08 37.27
C PHE A 38 -2.79 -4.85 35.95
N ARG A 39 -1.95 -5.88 35.78
CA ARG A 39 -1.96 -6.75 34.60
C ARG A 39 -3.31 -7.48 34.42
N ARG A 40 -3.90 -7.99 35.50
CA ARG A 40 -5.24 -8.61 35.44
C ARG A 40 -6.35 -7.59 35.12
N GLY A 41 -6.26 -6.39 35.69
CA GLY A 41 -7.18 -5.29 35.35
C GLY A 41 -7.03 -4.81 33.91
N PHE A 42 -5.79 -4.77 33.40
CA PHE A 42 -5.47 -4.41 32.03
C PHE A 42 -5.90 -5.48 31.02
N GLU A 43 -5.74 -6.77 31.35
CA GLU A 43 -6.27 -7.87 30.55
C GLU A 43 -7.80 -7.80 30.44
N ALA A 44 -8.51 -7.53 31.54
CA ALA A 44 -9.96 -7.29 31.51
C ALA A 44 -10.35 -6.04 30.69
N LEU A 45 -9.58 -4.96 30.78
CA LEU A 45 -9.75 -3.76 29.93
C LEU A 45 -9.52 -4.07 28.44
N CYS A 46 -8.51 -4.87 28.11
CA CYS A 46 -8.22 -5.32 26.76
C CYS A 46 -9.27 -6.30 26.21
N GLU A 47 -9.94 -7.08 27.06
CA GLU A 47 -11.08 -7.92 26.62
C GLU A 47 -12.36 -7.10 26.40
N LEU A 48 -12.55 -6.02 27.17
CA LEU A 48 -13.67 -5.10 27.00
C LEU A 48 -13.48 -4.13 25.82
N PHE A 49 -12.24 -3.86 25.43
CA PHE A 49 -11.92 -2.90 24.37
C PHE A 49 -12.49 -3.29 22.99
N PRO A 50 -12.39 -4.55 22.51
CA PRO A 50 -13.06 -5.00 21.29
C PRO A 50 -14.59 -4.86 21.35
N TRP A 51 -15.19 -5.11 22.52
CA TRP A 51 -16.64 -4.99 22.70
C TRP A 51 -17.09 -3.53 22.69
N MET A 52 -16.31 -2.65 23.33
CA MET A 52 -16.51 -1.20 23.30
C MET A 52 -16.38 -0.65 21.87
N ILE A 53 -15.35 -1.05 21.12
CA ILE A 53 -15.19 -0.69 19.70
C ILE A 53 -16.40 -1.18 18.89
N LYS A 54 -16.87 -2.41 19.10
CA LYS A 54 -18.04 -2.97 18.40
C LYS A 54 -19.34 -2.20 18.70
N ILE A 55 -19.52 -1.76 19.95
CA ILE A 55 -20.66 -0.92 20.34
C ILE A 55 -20.58 0.45 19.69
N LEU A 56 -19.41 1.10 19.76
CA LEU A 56 -19.21 2.41 19.13
C LEU A 56 -19.45 2.30 17.61
N TYR A 57 -18.91 1.28 16.96
CA TYR A 57 -19.11 1.06 15.53
C TYR A 57 -20.59 0.87 15.16
N ARG A 58 -21.33 0.06 15.92
CA ARG A 58 -22.77 -0.15 15.71
C ARG A 58 -23.61 1.11 15.98
N THR A 59 -23.15 1.99 16.86
CA THR A 59 -23.85 3.24 17.20
C THR A 59 -23.64 4.31 16.14
N TYR A 60 -22.44 4.39 15.56
CA TYR A 60 -22.09 5.35 14.52
C TYR A 60 -22.44 4.88 13.10
N PHE A 61 -22.50 3.57 12.84
CA PHE A 61 -22.83 2.97 11.54
C PHE A 61 -24.05 2.02 11.67
N PRO A 62 -25.28 2.55 11.86
CA PRO A 62 -26.47 1.75 12.12
C PRO A 62 -26.97 0.92 10.92
N ASP A 63 -26.58 1.28 9.69
CA ASP A 63 -26.98 0.59 8.45
C ASP A 63 -26.11 -0.66 8.14
N GLY A 64 -25.08 -0.93 8.95
CA GLY A 64 -24.16 -2.05 8.73
C GLY A 64 -23.27 -1.90 7.48
N SER A 65 -23.38 -0.78 6.75
CA SER A 65 -22.44 -0.41 5.70
C SER A 65 -21.09 -0.11 6.35
N GLU A 66 -20.13 -1.04 6.20
CA GLU A 66 -18.71 -0.70 6.36
C GLU A 66 -18.42 0.53 5.48
N PRO A 67 -17.57 1.48 5.93
CA PRO A 67 -17.27 2.69 5.18
C PRO A 67 -16.76 2.30 3.80
N ASN A 68 -17.54 2.64 2.75
CA ASN A 68 -17.28 2.43 1.32
C ASN A 68 -15.89 1.87 1.06
N ASP A 69 -15.80 0.55 1.13
CA ASP A 69 -14.52 -0.11 1.14
C ASP A 69 -13.95 -0.05 -0.27
N LEU A 70 -12.66 0.29 -0.35
CA LEU A 70 -11.88 0.28 -1.58
C LEU A 70 -11.95 -1.07 -2.32
N TYR A 71 -12.49 -2.11 -1.69
CA TYR A 71 -12.57 -3.49 -2.17
C TYR A 71 -13.91 -3.87 -2.82
N THR A 72 -15.05 -3.25 -2.47
CA THR A 72 -16.35 -3.57 -3.09
C THR A 72 -16.76 -2.62 -4.22
N ASN A 73 -16.33 -1.36 -4.18
CA ASN A 73 -16.79 -0.34 -5.12
C ASN A 73 -16.35 -0.59 -6.58
N VAL A 74 -17.25 -0.30 -7.51
CA VAL A 74 -16.97 -0.28 -8.96
C VAL A 74 -16.43 1.10 -9.31
N TRP A 75 -15.28 1.15 -9.98
CA TRP A 75 -14.55 2.40 -10.22
C TRP A 75 -14.88 3.02 -11.58
N SER A 76 -15.65 2.35 -12.43
CA SER A 76 -16.09 2.87 -13.72
C SER A 76 -17.42 3.63 -13.57
N GLN A 77 -17.37 4.95 -13.67
CA GLN A 77 -18.53 5.86 -13.68
C GLN A 77 -19.21 5.97 -15.06
N ARG A 78 -19.09 4.95 -15.91
CA ARG A 78 -19.75 4.92 -17.20
C ARG A 78 -21.14 4.33 -16.98
N ASP A 79 -22.19 5.14 -17.18
CA ASP A 79 -23.61 4.75 -17.09
C ASP A 79 -24.03 3.71 -18.15
N CYS A 80 -23.14 3.36 -19.07
CA CYS A 80 -23.26 2.20 -19.93
C CYS A 80 -22.58 1.00 -19.25
N ASP A 81 -23.32 -0.10 -19.12
CA ASP A 81 -22.81 -1.45 -18.81
C ASP A 81 -22.93 -1.95 -17.36
N ALA A 82 -24.15 -1.91 -16.81
CA ALA A 82 -24.54 -2.80 -15.71
C ALA A 82 -24.26 -4.29 -16.02
N ASP A 83 -24.22 -4.67 -17.31
CA ASP A 83 -23.90 -6.02 -17.77
C ASP A 83 -22.39 -6.35 -17.77
N LEU A 84 -21.48 -5.36 -17.85
CA LEU A 84 -20.03 -5.59 -17.73
C LEU A 84 -19.59 -5.82 -16.28
N ILE A 85 -20.31 -5.25 -15.31
CA ILE A 85 -20.07 -5.49 -13.87
C ILE A 85 -20.33 -6.95 -13.51
N LYS A 86 -21.29 -7.60 -14.20
CA LYS A 86 -21.63 -9.02 -14.02
C LYS A 86 -20.59 -9.97 -14.63
N ALA A 87 -19.75 -9.47 -15.52
CA ALA A 87 -18.68 -10.19 -16.19
C ALA A 87 -17.30 -9.63 -15.80
N ALA A 88 -17.10 -9.30 -14.51
CA ALA A 88 -15.79 -9.07 -13.91
C ALA A 88 -14.93 -10.36 -13.99
N ASN A 89 -14.61 -10.76 -15.21
CA ASN A 89 -13.70 -11.82 -15.52
C ASN A 89 -12.30 -11.23 -15.36
N ALA A 90 -11.63 -11.62 -14.29
CA ALA A 90 -10.22 -11.31 -14.01
C ALA A 90 -9.26 -12.00 -15.00
N THR A 91 -9.69 -12.18 -16.26
CA THR A 91 -8.92 -12.77 -17.33
C THR A 91 -7.81 -11.82 -17.73
N ILE A 92 -6.58 -12.28 -17.64
CA ILE A 92 -5.39 -11.56 -18.08
C ILE A 92 -5.28 -11.71 -19.60
N ARG A 93 -5.33 -10.59 -20.32
CA ARG A 93 -5.27 -10.54 -21.80
C ARG A 93 -3.91 -9.98 -22.25
N PRO A 94 -3.23 -10.60 -23.24
CA PRO A 94 -2.05 -10.00 -23.85
C PRO A 94 -2.38 -8.63 -24.45
N PHE A 95 -1.47 -7.68 -24.30
CA PHE A 95 -1.60 -6.33 -24.84
C PHE A 95 -0.37 -5.98 -25.66
N LYS A 96 -0.60 -5.30 -26.79
CA LYS A 96 0.46 -4.76 -27.64
C LYS A 96 0.13 -3.31 -27.92
N ILE A 97 1.09 -2.42 -27.66
CA ILE A 97 0.95 -1.00 -27.97
C ILE A 97 0.89 -0.88 -29.49
N HIS A 98 -0.19 -0.26 -29.98
CA HIS A 98 -0.32 0.10 -31.37
C HIS A 98 -1.03 1.44 -31.48
N VAL A 99 -0.28 2.47 -31.86
CA VAL A 99 -0.83 3.79 -32.16
C VAL A 99 -1.10 3.88 -33.65
N ALA A 100 -2.35 4.16 -34.02
CA ALA A 100 -2.76 4.25 -35.41
C ALA A 100 -2.05 5.40 -36.13
N ASP A 101 -1.69 5.21 -37.41
CA ASP A 101 -0.97 6.23 -38.20
C ASP A 101 -1.71 7.58 -38.23
N LYS A 102 -3.04 7.55 -38.24
CA LYS A 102 -3.88 8.76 -38.18
C LYS A 102 -3.60 9.63 -36.95
N VAL A 103 -3.28 9.02 -35.82
CA VAL A 103 -2.97 9.73 -34.56
C VAL A 103 -1.59 10.37 -34.67
N LEU A 104 -0.63 9.65 -35.27
CA LEU A 104 0.72 10.17 -35.48
C LEU A 104 0.75 11.33 -36.50
N SER A 105 -0.03 11.20 -37.58
CA SER A 105 -0.18 12.29 -38.56
C SER A 105 -0.89 13.50 -37.96
N ASP A 106 -1.92 13.28 -37.12
CA ASP A 106 -2.61 14.36 -36.41
C ASP A 106 -1.66 15.06 -35.42
N LEU A 107 -0.87 14.29 -34.66
CA LEU A 107 0.16 14.84 -33.76
C LEU A 107 1.14 15.73 -34.54
N LYS A 108 1.66 15.24 -35.67
CA LYS A 108 2.61 16.00 -36.49
C LYS A 108 1.99 17.32 -37.00
N LEU A 109 0.75 17.25 -37.47
CA LEU A 109 0.02 18.44 -37.93
C LEU A 109 -0.20 19.47 -36.81
N ARG A 110 -0.49 19.01 -35.59
CA ARG A 110 -0.64 19.90 -34.42
C ARG A 110 0.68 20.58 -34.08
N LEU A 111 1.79 19.83 -34.06
CA LEU A 111 3.14 20.37 -33.82
C LEU A 111 3.56 21.38 -34.90
N GLU A 112 3.20 21.16 -36.15
CA GLU A 112 3.46 22.11 -37.26
C GLU A 112 2.66 23.41 -37.14
N ARG A 113 1.45 23.33 -36.60
CA ARG A 113 0.55 24.48 -36.41
C ARG A 113 0.74 25.19 -35.07
N THR A 114 1.62 24.68 -34.22
CA THR A 114 1.93 25.31 -32.93
C THR A 114 2.48 26.72 -33.16
N ARG A 115 1.78 27.72 -32.62
CA ARG A 115 2.27 29.09 -32.56
C ARG A 115 3.02 29.25 -31.25
N LEU A 116 4.33 29.49 -31.35
CA LEU A 116 5.15 29.85 -30.21
C LEU A 116 5.24 31.37 -30.17
N GLU A 117 5.00 31.96 -29.01
CA GLU A 117 5.27 33.38 -28.80
C GLU A 117 6.77 33.61 -28.76
N ASP A 118 7.23 34.72 -29.35
CA ASP A 118 8.62 35.13 -29.24
C ASP A 118 8.87 35.54 -27.78
N SER A 119 9.68 34.76 -27.06
CA SER A 119 10.05 35.06 -25.68
C SER A 119 10.64 36.46 -25.59
N LEU A 120 10.25 37.19 -24.55
CA LEU A 120 11.05 38.32 -24.08
C LEU A 120 12.44 37.79 -23.75
N VAL A 121 13.46 38.39 -24.36
CA VAL A 121 14.86 38.07 -24.11
C VAL A 121 15.10 38.22 -22.60
N ASN A 122 15.55 37.16 -21.93
CA ASN A 122 15.85 37.08 -20.48
C ASN A 122 14.67 36.78 -19.53
N SER A 123 13.81 35.80 -19.80
CA SER A 123 13.05 35.18 -18.71
C SER A 123 13.90 34.08 -18.07
N ASP A 124 14.19 34.18 -16.77
CA ASP A 124 14.80 33.11 -15.94
C ASP A 124 13.84 31.91 -15.73
N GLN A 125 12.91 31.69 -16.65
CA GLN A 125 11.93 30.63 -16.63
C GLN A 125 12.52 29.37 -17.28
N GLU A 126 12.31 28.23 -16.63
CA GLU A 126 12.80 26.91 -17.06
C GLU A 126 12.22 26.46 -18.41
N LEU A 127 11.06 27.00 -18.81
CA LEU A 127 10.39 26.75 -20.09
C LEU A 127 10.27 28.02 -20.94
N ASN A 128 11.40 28.49 -21.47
CA ASN A 128 11.42 29.61 -22.42
C ASN A 128 11.02 29.19 -23.85
N SER A 129 10.70 30.16 -24.72
CA SER A 129 10.28 29.89 -26.11
C SER A 129 11.32 29.13 -26.94
N GLU A 130 12.61 29.30 -26.63
CA GLU A 130 13.68 28.60 -27.34
C GLU A 130 13.71 27.11 -26.98
N CYS A 131 13.52 26.78 -25.70
CA CYS A 131 13.37 25.42 -25.21
C CYS A 131 12.17 24.74 -25.88
N LEU A 132 11.00 25.40 -25.88
CA LEU A 132 9.79 24.87 -26.54
C LEU A 132 9.96 24.69 -28.05
N ARG A 133 10.69 25.60 -28.71
CA ARG A 133 11.02 25.48 -30.13
C ARG A 133 11.93 24.28 -30.41
N LYS A 134 12.97 24.07 -29.60
CA LYS A 134 13.85 22.89 -29.71
C LYS A 134 13.08 21.60 -29.44
N LEU A 135 12.22 21.58 -28.43
CA LEU A 135 11.38 20.43 -28.11
C LEU A 135 10.42 20.11 -29.27
N THR A 136 9.70 21.12 -29.77
CA THR A 136 8.76 20.94 -30.89
C THR A 136 9.48 20.45 -32.14
N ASP A 137 10.66 20.99 -32.44
CA ASP A 137 11.46 20.54 -33.57
C ASP A 137 11.92 19.09 -33.43
N TYR A 138 12.39 18.71 -32.24
CA TYR A 138 12.78 17.33 -31.93
C TYR A 138 11.60 16.36 -32.13
N TRP A 139 10.44 16.64 -31.53
CA TRP A 139 9.25 15.79 -31.65
C TRP A 139 8.74 15.68 -33.09
N LYS A 140 8.84 16.75 -33.87
CA LYS A 140 8.38 16.79 -35.26
C LYS A 140 9.31 16.05 -36.23
N ASN A 141 10.63 16.22 -36.05
CA ASN A 141 11.62 15.85 -37.07
C ASN A 141 12.53 14.69 -36.65
N GLN A 142 12.80 14.53 -35.36
CA GLN A 142 13.82 13.59 -34.87
C GLN A 142 13.20 12.41 -34.11
N TYR A 143 12.05 12.60 -33.47
CA TYR A 143 11.41 11.56 -32.67
C TYR A 143 10.76 10.48 -33.55
N GLN A 144 11.29 9.26 -33.47
CA GLN A 144 10.79 8.11 -34.24
C GLN A 144 9.81 7.29 -33.40
N TRP A 145 8.51 7.57 -33.51
CA TRP A 145 7.47 6.88 -32.73
C TRP A 145 7.49 5.35 -32.92
N ARG A 146 7.59 4.88 -34.17
CA ARG A 146 7.56 3.44 -34.49
C ARG A 146 8.71 2.67 -33.85
N LYS A 147 9.90 3.27 -33.78
CA LYS A 147 11.05 2.68 -33.08
C LYS A 147 10.75 2.50 -31.59
N HIS A 148 10.21 3.52 -30.92
CA HIS A 148 9.88 3.43 -29.50
C HIS A 148 8.72 2.46 -29.24
N GLU A 149 7.72 2.41 -30.12
CA GLU A 149 6.63 1.44 -30.05
C GLU A 149 7.17 -0.01 -30.15
N GLU A 150 8.12 -0.27 -31.03
CA GLU A 150 8.80 -1.56 -31.12
C GLU A 150 9.58 -1.88 -29.84
N GLU A 151 10.38 -0.94 -29.33
CA GLU A 151 11.13 -1.10 -28.08
C GLU A 151 10.23 -1.42 -26.89
N LEU A 152 9.13 -0.68 -26.71
CA LEU A 152 8.18 -0.92 -25.61
C LEU A 152 7.50 -2.29 -25.75
N ASN A 153 7.19 -2.71 -26.97
CA ASN A 153 6.57 -4.00 -27.25
C ASN A 153 7.53 -5.20 -27.15
N LYS A 154 8.83 -5.00 -26.89
CA LYS A 154 9.76 -6.10 -26.58
C LYS A 154 9.42 -6.78 -25.25
N TYR A 155 8.77 -6.06 -24.34
CA TYR A 155 8.37 -6.58 -23.04
C TYR A 155 6.96 -7.20 -23.11
N PRO A 156 6.69 -8.32 -22.43
CA PRO A 156 5.34 -8.88 -22.33
C PRO A 156 4.42 -7.94 -21.54
N GLN A 157 3.40 -7.42 -22.21
CA GLN A 157 2.41 -6.52 -21.61
C GLN A 157 1.04 -7.19 -21.57
N PHE A 158 0.26 -6.82 -20.56
CA PHE A 158 -1.04 -7.40 -20.31
C PHE A 158 -2.03 -6.34 -19.85
N VAL A 159 -3.32 -6.64 -20.05
CA VAL A 159 -4.43 -5.88 -19.51
C VAL A 159 -5.36 -6.84 -18.80
N THR A 160 -5.87 -6.43 -17.64
CA THR A 160 -6.90 -7.17 -16.92
C THR A 160 -7.99 -6.22 -16.45
N ASN A 161 -9.23 -6.71 -16.38
CA ASN A 161 -10.33 -5.91 -15.85
C ASN A 161 -10.38 -6.07 -14.33
N ILE A 162 -10.19 -4.96 -13.62
CA ILE A 162 -10.39 -4.88 -12.18
C ILE A 162 -11.51 -3.89 -11.93
N LYS A 163 -12.67 -4.40 -11.48
CA LYS A 163 -13.81 -3.56 -11.03
C LYS A 163 -14.27 -2.54 -12.08
N GLY A 164 -14.35 -2.97 -13.34
CA GLY A 164 -14.80 -2.14 -14.46
C GLY A 164 -13.70 -1.29 -15.10
N LEU A 165 -12.47 -1.30 -14.56
CA LEU A 165 -11.31 -0.62 -15.14
C LEU A 165 -10.36 -1.63 -15.77
N ASP A 166 -9.98 -1.38 -17.01
CA ASP A 166 -8.91 -2.13 -17.67
C ASP A 166 -7.56 -1.57 -17.20
N ILE A 167 -6.83 -2.38 -16.41
CA ILE A 167 -5.52 -2.04 -15.85
C ILE A 167 -4.44 -2.68 -16.70
N HIS A 168 -3.54 -1.85 -17.23
CA HIS A 168 -2.36 -2.27 -17.97
C HIS A 168 -1.19 -2.53 -17.01
N PHE A 169 -0.43 -3.60 -17.27
CA PHE A 169 0.79 -3.92 -16.55
C PHE A 169 1.80 -4.69 -17.42
N VAL A 170 3.07 -4.60 -17.04
CA VAL A 170 4.16 -5.39 -17.63
C VAL A 170 4.55 -6.47 -16.65
N HIS A 171 4.68 -7.71 -17.11
CA HIS A 171 5.07 -8.84 -16.26
C HIS A 171 6.18 -9.65 -16.93
N ILE A 172 7.37 -9.57 -16.34
CA ILE A 172 8.55 -10.31 -16.78
C ILE A 172 8.77 -11.46 -15.81
N LYS A 173 8.77 -12.69 -16.35
CA LYS A 173 9.07 -13.89 -15.58
C LYS A 173 10.53 -14.27 -15.76
N TYR A 174 11.19 -14.68 -14.69
CA TYR A 174 12.50 -15.28 -14.78
C TYR A 174 12.40 -16.61 -15.55
N ASN A 175 13.20 -16.76 -16.61
CA ASN A 175 13.26 -18.01 -17.37
C ASN A 175 14.17 -18.99 -16.62
N GLN A 176 13.59 -20.02 -16.01
CA GLN A 176 14.37 -21.04 -15.31
C GLN A 176 15.01 -22.00 -16.32
N GLU A 177 16.33 -22.11 -16.30
CA GLU A 177 17.02 -23.19 -17.01
C GLU A 177 16.77 -24.54 -16.31
N LYS A 178 16.52 -25.59 -17.10
CA LYS A 178 16.22 -26.93 -16.61
C LYS A 178 17.42 -27.50 -15.83
N GLY A 179 17.39 -27.39 -14.51
CA GLY A 179 18.38 -28.03 -13.63
C GLY A 179 18.64 -27.33 -12.31
N ASN A 180 18.32 -26.02 -12.20
CA ASN A 180 18.56 -25.25 -10.99
C ASN A 180 17.25 -24.71 -10.42
N LYS A 181 16.83 -25.23 -9.26
CA LYS A 181 15.62 -24.77 -8.56
C LYS A 181 15.91 -23.44 -7.87
N VAL A 182 15.68 -22.34 -8.59
CA VAL A 182 15.78 -20.99 -8.03
C VAL A 182 14.39 -20.52 -7.61
N SER A 183 14.23 -20.09 -6.36
CA SER A 183 13.00 -19.48 -5.87
C SER A 183 12.85 -18.08 -6.46
N SER A 184 11.80 -17.84 -7.25
CA SER A 184 11.46 -16.51 -7.77
C SER A 184 10.66 -15.72 -6.73
N VAL A 185 11.03 -14.47 -6.48
CA VAL A 185 10.28 -13.51 -5.63
C VAL A 185 9.45 -12.61 -6.53
N ASN A 186 8.17 -12.41 -6.19
CA ASN A 186 7.31 -11.45 -6.88
C ASN A 186 7.62 -10.04 -6.39
N LEU A 187 8.05 -9.17 -7.30
CA LEU A 187 8.30 -7.75 -7.03
C LEU A 187 7.30 -6.91 -7.82
N LEU A 188 6.50 -6.11 -7.12
CA LEU A 188 5.62 -5.12 -7.74
C LEU A 188 6.33 -3.77 -7.76
N LEU A 189 6.54 -3.24 -8.96
CA LEU A 189 7.09 -1.90 -9.16
C LEU A 189 5.96 -0.95 -9.53
N ILE A 190 5.78 0.10 -8.74
CA ILE A 190 4.82 1.17 -9.00
C ILE A 190 5.63 2.42 -9.35
N PRO A 191 5.57 2.91 -10.59
CA PRO A 191 6.28 4.13 -10.94
C PRO A 191 5.65 5.31 -10.20
N GLU A 192 6.48 6.13 -9.56
CA GLU A 192 6.04 7.38 -8.98
C GLU A 192 5.78 8.39 -10.11
N ILE A 193 4.56 8.93 -10.16
CA ILE A 193 4.25 10.04 -11.05
C ILE A 193 4.69 11.31 -10.32
N ASN A 194 5.90 11.79 -10.59
CA ASN A 194 6.38 13.03 -10.01
C ASN A 194 5.71 14.22 -10.72
N HIS A 195 4.74 14.85 -10.05
CA HIS A 195 4.02 16.02 -10.54
C HIS A 195 4.84 17.32 -10.52
N ASN A 196 6.06 17.30 -9.96
CA ASN A 196 6.86 18.51 -9.75
C ASN A 196 7.84 18.83 -10.89
N ASN A 197 7.84 18.07 -11.99
CA ASN A 197 8.76 18.25 -13.12
C ASN A 197 8.04 18.57 -14.45
N ILE A 198 6.91 19.29 -14.42
CA ILE A 198 6.20 19.75 -15.63
C ILE A 198 6.39 21.25 -15.82
#